data_AF-M5AER3-F1
#
_entry.id   AF-M5AER3-F1
#
_cell.length_a   1.000
_cell.length_b   1.000
_cell.length_c   1.000
_cell.angle_alpha   90.00
_cell.angle_beta   90.00
_cell.angle_gamma   90.00
#
_symmetry.space_group_name_H-M   'P 1'
#
loop_
_entity.id
_entity.type
_entity.pdbx_description
1 polymer ?
#
loop_
_entity_poly.entity_id
_entity_poly.type
_entity_poly.pdbx_seq_one_letter_code
_entity_poly.pdbx_strand_id
1 'polypeptide(L)'
;MASNDEQRSATTILTTAAQSIAARLIANETTAKFTKAEISTTNLFNQSVTELQVLTSLDNVQQTADINTVTVINNNTVNVNVAIDQTKAPNNYQMNSVGLFAVDGDGKEVLYSVTVLKDPVYVHQDAMGSALGIDLETVVGQASNVEISVNPAGAVTNEILKATLADYVKTDDSTVVHTADMRKPASDVAGIDEVNAKQDKLTITPADDSKVAHLSGANNFDTVPTVNTHPLLLASSLPSDLARTSQQANFTGKLQKSGVDVATVDDVSAKQDKLDYTPANDANTFHRSPDTGAVTESGNFPGLQVKGVDVATAADLKSVEESAWREITNPAFQGSYLFRDNEDGTASLAGTIYFYNRSQQYNENDDYIVPMPDGYKATGVASEGSLMGFINDFSVSLQGLKAYFPGTALHLYTDLNQNRPLSIPLCSIISSSATGITSSPIVLKVVKIS
;
A
#
# COMPACT_ATOMS: atom_id res chain seq x y z
N MET A 1 23.15 25.51 -10.32
CA MET A 1 23.45 25.11 -8.94
C MET A 1 23.48 26.39 -8.12
N ALA A 2 22.36 26.75 -7.48
CA ALA A 2 22.33 27.89 -6.57
C ALA A 2 23.24 27.55 -5.39
N SER A 3 24.24 28.39 -5.11
CA SER A 3 25.12 28.23 -3.97
C SER A 3 24.29 28.32 -2.70
N ASN A 4 24.63 27.47 -1.73
CA ASN A 4 23.99 27.35 -0.40
C ASN A 4 23.92 28.66 0.42
N ASP A 5 24.49 29.77 -0.10
CA ASP A 5 24.45 31.11 0.47
C ASP A 5 23.13 31.87 0.23
N GLU A 6 22.32 31.51 -0.79
CA GLU A 6 21.05 32.22 -1.04
C GLU A 6 19.92 31.87 -0.07
N GLN A 7 20.11 30.88 0.81
CA GLN A 7 19.11 30.40 1.77
C GLN A 7 19.35 30.82 3.24
N ARG A 8 20.45 31.49 3.59
CA ARG A 8 20.70 31.87 4.98
C ARG A 8 20.04 33.21 5.31
N SER A 9 19.02 33.18 6.16
CA SER A 9 18.34 34.39 6.67
C SER A 9 19.22 35.23 7.62
N ALA A 10 20.31 34.64 8.15
CA ALA A 10 21.30 35.32 8.98
C ALA A 10 22.70 34.71 8.80
N THR A 11 23.73 35.55 8.91
CA THR A 11 25.15 35.16 8.80
C THR A 11 25.95 35.74 9.96
N THR A 12 26.73 34.89 10.64
CA THR A 12 27.62 35.28 11.75
C THR A 12 29.08 35.30 11.29
N ILE A 13 29.75 36.43 11.50
CA ILE A 13 31.16 36.64 11.15
C ILE A 13 31.97 36.93 12.43
N LEU A 14 33.09 36.23 12.61
CA LEU A 14 34.02 36.47 13.73
C LEU A 14 34.89 37.70 13.46
N THR A 15 35.09 38.56 14.45
CA THR A 15 36.02 39.69 14.34
C THR A 15 37.48 39.22 14.37
N THR A 16 38.43 40.08 13.97
CA THR A 16 39.87 39.80 14.09
C THR A 16 40.27 39.54 15.54
N ALA A 17 39.66 40.23 16.50
CA ALA A 17 39.89 39.99 17.92
C ALA A 17 39.42 38.59 18.34
N ALA A 18 38.25 38.16 17.88
CA ALA A 18 37.71 36.83 18.17
C ALA A 18 38.52 35.71 17.52
N GLN A 19 39.05 35.91 16.32
CA GLN A 19 39.95 34.93 15.68
C GLN A 19 41.22 34.71 16.51
N SER A 20 41.76 35.78 17.11
CA SER A 20 42.90 35.68 18.03
C SER A 20 42.54 34.93 19.31
N ILE A 21 41.38 35.23 19.90
CA ILE A 21 40.88 34.52 21.09
C ILE A 21 40.63 33.04 20.77
N ALA A 22 39.98 32.71 19.65
CA ALA A 22 39.71 31.34 19.22
C ALA A 22 41.00 30.54 19.00
N ALA A 23 42.04 31.14 18.42
CA ALA A 23 43.35 30.49 18.29
C ALA A 23 43.99 30.18 19.65
N ARG A 24 43.92 31.12 20.60
CA ARG A 24 44.42 30.92 21.97
C ARG A 24 43.59 29.90 22.76
N LEU A 25 42.28 29.83 22.52
CA LEU A 25 41.41 28.81 23.09
C LEU A 25 41.82 27.41 22.61
N ILE A 26 42.13 27.23 21.33
CA ILE A 26 42.67 25.97 20.77
C ILE A 26 44.00 25.58 21.45
N ALA A 27 44.85 26.57 21.73
CA ALA A 27 46.13 26.36 22.40
C ALA A 27 46.00 26.10 23.92
N ASN A 28 44.79 26.17 24.51
CA ASN A 28 44.53 26.15 25.95
C ASN A 28 45.26 27.27 26.74
N GLU A 29 45.49 28.42 26.09
CA GLU A 29 46.24 29.54 26.67
C GLU A 29 45.34 30.63 27.29
N THR A 30 44.02 30.52 27.10
CA THR A 30 43.03 31.45 27.66
C THR A 30 41.71 30.73 27.89
N THR A 31 40.82 31.38 28.63
CA THR A 31 39.38 31.08 28.65
C THR A 31 38.61 32.19 27.96
N ALA A 32 37.32 31.97 27.66
CA ALA A 32 36.42 33.00 27.15
C ALA A 32 35.04 32.93 27.81
N LYS A 33 34.46 34.10 28.10
CA LYS A 33 33.12 34.25 28.67
C LYS A 33 32.33 35.25 27.82
N PHE A 34 31.16 34.83 27.33
CA PHE A 34 30.22 35.76 26.68
C PHE A 34 29.52 36.61 27.72
N THR A 35 29.51 37.93 27.50
CA THR A 35 29.08 38.90 28.51
C THR A 35 27.76 39.56 28.18
N LYS A 36 27.56 39.94 26.91
CA LYS A 36 26.37 40.65 26.44
C LYS A 36 26.22 40.52 24.93
N ALA A 37 25.04 40.86 24.42
CA ALA A 37 24.80 41.09 23.00
C ALA A 37 24.23 42.49 22.78
N GLU A 38 24.69 43.19 21.74
CA GLU A 38 24.17 44.50 21.36
C GLU A 38 23.30 44.36 20.11
N ILE A 39 22.08 44.91 20.17
CA ILE A 39 21.11 44.81 19.08
C ILE A 39 21.06 46.14 18.33
N SER A 40 21.31 46.11 17.03
CA SER A 40 21.44 47.30 16.18
C SER A 40 20.43 47.31 15.02
N THR A 41 20.00 48.52 14.66
CA THR A 41 19.21 48.81 13.45
C THR A 41 20.07 49.04 12.22
N THR A 42 21.39 49.07 12.36
CA THR A 42 22.31 49.23 11.24
C THR A 42 22.29 47.98 10.37
N ASN A 43 21.91 48.14 9.09
CA ASN A 43 21.95 47.07 8.11
C ASN A 43 23.37 46.88 7.59
N LEU A 44 23.99 45.77 8.00
CA LEU A 44 25.34 45.39 7.62
C LEU A 44 25.35 44.16 6.68
N PHE A 45 24.19 43.70 6.21
CA PHE A 45 24.06 42.44 5.44
C PHE A 45 24.82 42.47 4.10
N ASN A 46 24.94 43.65 3.49
CA ASN A 46 25.64 43.83 2.21
C ASN A 46 27.11 44.21 2.36
N GLN A 47 27.64 44.30 3.58
CA GLN A 47 29.06 44.57 3.80
C GLN A 47 29.89 43.32 3.55
N SER A 48 31.13 43.50 3.11
CA SER A 48 32.04 42.38 2.90
C SER A 48 32.46 41.75 4.22
N VAL A 49 32.82 40.47 4.19
CA VAL A 49 33.35 39.74 5.36
C VAL A 49 34.54 40.46 5.99
N THR A 50 35.42 41.05 5.18
CA THR A 50 36.60 41.79 5.65
C THR A 50 36.25 43.08 6.39
N GLU A 51 35.18 43.77 5.98
CA GLU A 51 34.70 44.98 6.67
C GLU A 51 34.05 44.61 8.01
N LEU A 52 33.30 43.52 8.06
CA LEU A 52 32.69 43.01 9.30
C LEU A 52 33.73 42.48 10.30
N GLN A 53 34.82 41.89 9.80
CA GLN A 53 35.89 41.33 10.63
C GLN A 53 36.65 42.38 11.44
N VAL A 54 36.80 43.59 10.91
CA VAL A 54 37.57 44.66 11.58
C VAL A 54 36.74 45.49 12.55
N LEU A 55 35.44 45.22 12.68
CA LEU A 55 34.56 45.93 13.60
C LEU A 55 34.94 45.66 15.06
N THR A 56 34.90 46.73 15.86
CA THR A 56 35.11 46.68 17.32
C THR A 56 33.86 47.04 18.12
N SER A 57 32.85 47.60 17.45
CA SER A 57 31.55 48.00 18.00
C SER A 57 30.50 48.06 16.89
N LEU A 58 29.21 48.14 17.26
CA LEU A 58 28.12 48.41 16.32
C LEU A 58 27.61 49.84 16.46
N ASP A 59 27.18 50.43 15.35
CA ASP A 59 26.48 51.72 15.34
C ASP A 59 24.98 51.54 15.55
N ASN A 60 24.27 52.59 15.97
CA ASN A 60 22.82 52.61 16.16
C ASN A 60 22.27 51.46 17.05
N VAL A 61 23.00 51.10 18.09
CA VAL A 61 22.57 50.12 19.09
C VAL A 61 21.30 50.63 19.78
N GLN A 62 20.23 49.84 19.71
CA GLN A 62 18.95 50.18 20.35
C GLN A 62 18.91 49.68 21.79
N GLN A 63 19.50 48.53 22.08
CA GLN A 63 19.61 48.00 23.43
C GLN A 63 20.69 46.92 23.55
N THR A 64 21.10 46.70 24.79
CA THR A 64 21.96 45.60 25.21
C THR A 64 21.12 44.48 25.82
N ALA A 65 21.33 43.27 25.35
CA ALA A 65 20.68 42.06 25.79
C ALA A 65 21.63 41.20 26.63
N ASP A 66 21.06 40.56 27.65
CA ASP A 66 21.80 39.70 28.57
C ASP A 66 21.94 38.29 27.98
N ILE A 67 23.05 37.61 28.30
CA ILE A 67 23.25 36.21 27.91
C ILE A 67 22.43 35.32 28.84
N ASN A 68 21.49 34.57 28.28
CA ASN A 68 20.61 33.69 29.03
C ASN A 68 21.26 32.33 29.30
N THR A 69 21.78 31.65 28.28
CA THR A 69 22.53 30.41 28.46
C THR A 69 23.63 30.28 27.42
N VAL A 70 24.70 29.56 27.78
CA VAL A 70 25.75 29.14 26.84
C VAL A 70 25.80 27.62 26.89
N THR A 71 25.61 26.96 25.74
CA THR A 71 25.65 25.50 25.64
C THR A 71 26.65 25.05 24.58
N VAL A 72 27.32 23.93 24.83
CA VAL A 72 28.30 23.36 23.88
C VAL A 72 27.55 22.53 22.84
N ILE A 73 27.69 22.88 21.56
CA ILE A 73 27.14 22.07 20.45
C ILE A 73 28.15 20.99 20.06
N ASN A 74 29.41 21.38 19.88
CA ASN A 74 30.51 20.48 19.54
C ASN A 74 31.84 21.06 20.02
N ASN A 75 32.97 20.40 19.71
CA ASN A 75 34.29 20.81 20.20
C ASN A 75 34.72 22.23 19.82
N ASN A 76 34.17 22.82 18.76
CA ASN A 76 34.63 24.10 18.22
C ASN A 76 33.51 25.16 18.17
N THR A 77 32.25 24.79 18.44
CA THR A 77 31.08 25.67 18.33
C THR A 77 30.24 25.61 19.60
N VAL A 78 29.80 26.79 20.04
CA VAL A 78 28.86 26.96 21.15
C VAL A 78 27.61 27.67 20.65
N ASN A 79 26.49 27.35 21.29
CA ASN A 79 25.25 28.09 21.17
C ASN A 79 25.17 29.09 22.32
N VAL A 80 24.95 30.36 21.98
CA VAL A 80 24.75 31.43 22.94
C VAL A 80 23.31 31.91 22.81
N ASN A 81 22.48 31.57 23.81
CA ASN A 81 21.11 32.05 23.90
C ASN A 81 21.12 33.46 24.50
N VAL A 82 20.62 34.42 23.74
CA VAL A 82 20.51 35.82 24.13
C VAL A 82 19.06 36.13 24.43
N ALA A 83 18.79 36.68 25.61
CA ALA A 83 17.46 37.14 25.99
C ALA A 83 17.35 38.65 25.80
N ILE A 84 16.57 39.04 24.80
CA ILE A 84 16.27 40.44 24.50
C ILE A 84 15.04 40.84 25.30
N ASP A 85 15.27 41.52 26.41
CA ASP A 85 14.21 42.06 27.27
C ASP A 85 13.49 43.22 26.55
N GLN A 86 12.22 43.00 26.18
CA GLN A 86 11.43 44.00 25.45
C GLN A 86 10.98 45.17 26.33
N THR A 87 11.15 45.08 27.65
CA THR A 87 10.92 46.22 28.57
C THR A 87 12.02 47.26 28.48
N LYS A 88 13.24 46.86 28.10
CA LYS A 88 14.41 47.73 27.95
C LYS A 88 14.49 48.39 26.58
N ALA A 89 13.59 48.01 25.65
CA ALA A 89 13.57 48.55 24.30
C ALA A 89 13.13 50.02 24.33
N PRO A 90 13.85 50.95 23.68
CA PRO A 90 13.49 52.38 23.70
C PRO A 90 12.22 52.69 22.90
N ASN A 91 11.94 51.91 21.85
CA ASN A 91 10.74 51.98 21.00
C ASN A 91 10.63 50.66 20.18
N ASN A 92 9.63 50.56 19.30
CA ASN A 92 9.59 49.47 18.34
C ASN A 92 10.66 49.68 17.25
N TYR A 93 11.52 48.68 17.02
CA TYR A 93 12.62 48.79 16.07
C TYR A 93 12.85 47.50 15.27
N GLN A 94 13.59 47.63 14.17
CA GLN A 94 14.01 46.51 13.34
C GLN A 94 15.44 46.09 13.73
N MET A 95 15.60 44.85 14.16
CA MET A 95 16.91 44.24 14.37
C MET A 95 17.50 43.85 13.02
N ASN A 96 18.60 44.49 12.65
CA ASN A 96 19.34 44.22 11.41
C ASN A 96 20.68 43.54 11.68
N SER A 97 21.31 43.83 12.82
CA SER A 97 22.55 43.21 13.23
C SER A 97 22.63 43.02 14.74
N VAL A 98 23.36 41.99 15.15
CA VAL A 98 23.62 41.63 16.55
C VAL A 98 25.11 41.47 16.77
N GLY A 99 25.66 42.18 17.75
CA GLY A 99 27.06 42.12 18.14
C GLY A 99 27.19 41.33 19.42
N LEU A 100 27.83 40.16 19.37
CA LEU A 100 28.08 39.33 20.54
C LEU A 100 29.43 39.69 21.15
N PHE A 101 29.49 39.96 22.45
CA PHE A 101 30.72 40.34 23.15
C PHE A 101 31.22 39.21 24.05
N ALA A 102 32.54 39.13 24.17
CA ALA A 102 33.20 38.19 25.06
C ALA A 102 34.42 38.82 25.74
N VAL A 103 34.73 38.32 26.92
CA VAL A 103 35.95 38.61 27.69
C VAL A 103 36.82 37.37 27.70
N ASP A 104 38.11 37.52 27.41
CA ASP A 104 39.10 36.46 27.55
C ASP A 104 39.71 36.42 28.96
N GLY A 105 40.64 35.50 29.22
CA GLY A 105 41.32 35.36 30.52
C GLY A 105 42.11 36.61 30.94
N ASP A 106 42.40 37.53 30.01
CA ASP A 106 43.09 38.79 30.25
C ASP A 106 42.12 39.93 30.64
N GLY A 107 40.81 39.66 30.69
CA GLY A 107 39.80 40.57 31.23
C GLY A 107 39.35 41.68 30.28
N LYS A 108 39.79 41.69 29.01
CA LYS A 108 39.40 42.70 28.02
C LYS A 108 38.14 42.25 27.28
N GLU A 109 37.07 43.04 27.36
CA GLU A 109 35.86 42.82 26.57
C GLU A 109 36.08 43.24 25.11
N VAL A 110 35.75 42.35 24.18
CA VAL A 110 35.83 42.59 22.74
C VAL A 110 34.55 42.17 22.04
N LEU A 111 34.24 42.82 20.92
CA LEU A 111 33.22 42.34 19.99
C LEU A 111 33.70 41.03 19.40
N TYR A 112 33.04 39.93 19.76
CA TYR A 112 33.43 38.58 19.39
C TYR A 112 32.90 38.20 18.01
N SER A 113 31.62 38.41 17.76
CA SER A 113 31.04 38.13 16.45
C SER A 113 29.94 39.11 16.09
N VAL A 114 29.78 39.35 14.79
CA VAL A 114 28.71 40.16 14.22
C VAL A 114 27.79 39.24 13.42
N THR A 115 26.54 39.17 13.85
CA THR A 115 25.46 38.46 13.15
C THR A 115 24.65 39.48 12.36
N VAL A 116 24.58 39.33 11.05
CA VAL A 116 23.82 40.19 10.14
C VAL A 116 22.60 39.45 9.60
N LEU A 117 21.46 40.12 9.50
CA LEU A 117 20.18 39.53 9.09
C LEU A 117 19.80 40.03 7.69
N LYS A 118 19.38 39.11 6.82
CA LYS A 118 18.88 39.42 5.47
C LYS A 118 17.55 40.16 5.54
N ASP A 119 16.64 39.60 6.33
CA ASP A 119 15.34 40.16 6.63
C ASP A 119 15.33 40.60 8.10
N PRO A 120 15.07 41.89 8.40
CA PRO A 120 15.10 42.37 9.78
C PRO A 120 14.01 41.74 10.64
N VAL A 121 14.34 41.48 11.90
CA VAL A 121 13.37 41.00 12.91
C VAL A 121 12.78 42.19 13.64
N TYR A 122 11.44 42.28 13.71
CA TYR A 122 10.77 43.36 14.41
C TYR A 122 10.72 43.10 15.91
N VAL A 123 11.27 44.01 16.71
CA VAL A 123 11.25 43.97 18.17
C VAL A 123 10.26 45.03 18.66
N HIS A 124 9.22 44.58 19.37
CA HIS A 124 8.24 45.47 20.00
C HIS A 124 8.73 45.91 21.37
N GLN A 125 8.46 47.16 21.74
CA GLN A 125 8.54 47.59 23.13
C GLN A 125 7.33 47.03 23.86
N ASP A 126 7.58 46.25 24.91
CA ASP A 126 6.53 45.70 25.77
C ASP A 126 6.83 46.01 27.23
N ALA A 127 6.02 46.87 27.83
CA ALA A 127 6.15 47.25 29.23
C ALA A 127 5.70 46.15 30.21
N MET A 128 5.04 45.09 29.73
CA MET A 128 4.49 44.01 30.58
C MET A 128 5.43 42.80 30.75
N GLY A 129 6.65 42.83 30.21
CA GLY A 129 7.70 41.86 30.56
C GLY A 129 8.00 40.76 29.54
N SER A 130 7.67 40.94 28.25
CA SER A 130 8.06 39.95 27.23
C SER A 130 9.57 39.97 26.95
N ALA A 131 10.12 38.82 26.57
CA ALA A 131 11.49 38.69 26.08
C ALA A 131 11.52 37.93 24.76
N LEU A 132 12.38 38.36 23.83
CA LEU A 132 12.68 37.64 22.61
C LEU A 132 13.99 36.87 22.79
N GLY A 133 13.92 35.54 22.77
CA GLY A 133 15.11 34.69 22.76
C GLY A 133 15.65 34.54 21.33
N ILE A 134 16.96 34.74 21.16
CA ILE A 134 17.66 34.37 19.93
C ILE A 134 18.84 33.46 20.24
N ASP A 135 19.07 32.50 19.36
CA ASP A 135 20.17 31.54 19.45
C ASP A 135 21.28 31.91 18.47
N LEU A 136 22.46 32.23 18.99
CA LEU A 136 23.63 32.56 18.20
C LEU A 136 24.63 31.40 18.24
N GLU A 137 24.77 30.70 17.12
CA GLU A 137 25.83 29.71 16.95
C GLU A 137 27.12 30.42 16.52
N THR A 138 28.16 30.29 17.33
CA THR A 138 29.46 30.93 17.07
C THR A 138 30.63 29.97 17.31
N VAL A 139 31.67 30.13 16.49
CA VAL A 139 32.87 29.28 16.55
C VAL A 139 33.84 29.86 17.58
N VAL A 140 34.31 29.00 18.48
CA VAL A 140 35.18 29.34 19.64
C VAL A 140 36.54 28.67 19.61
N GLY A 141 36.81 27.83 18.62
CA GLY A 141 38.10 27.13 18.51
C GLY A 141 38.19 25.93 19.46
N GLN A 142 37.96 26.08 20.77
CA GLN A 142 37.90 24.97 21.74
C GLN A 142 36.82 25.25 22.81
N ALA A 143 35.68 24.56 22.70
CA ALA A 143 34.49 24.81 23.51
C ALA A 143 34.66 24.44 25.01
N SER A 144 35.59 23.54 25.35
CA SER A 144 35.89 23.22 26.76
C SER A 144 36.52 24.37 27.54
N ASN A 145 37.07 25.37 26.84
CA ASN A 145 37.71 26.54 27.43
C ASN A 145 36.76 27.76 27.45
N VAL A 146 35.50 27.56 27.10
CA VAL A 146 34.44 28.56 27.21
C VAL A 146 33.67 28.36 28.51
N GLU A 147 33.47 29.44 29.26
CA GLU A 147 32.68 29.39 30.49
C GLU A 147 31.20 29.18 30.17
N ILE A 148 30.66 28.03 30.60
CA ILE A 148 29.23 27.72 30.53
C ILE A 148 28.53 28.63 31.53
N SER A 149 27.67 29.52 31.02
CA SER A 149 26.84 30.40 31.83
C SER A 149 25.38 29.99 31.72
N VAL A 150 24.68 29.98 32.84
CA VAL A 150 23.21 29.91 32.90
C VAL A 150 22.72 31.12 33.68
N ASN A 151 21.82 31.89 33.08
CA ASN A 151 21.18 33.01 33.73
C ASN A 151 20.27 32.46 34.84
N PRO A 152 20.54 32.78 36.11
CA PRO A 152 19.78 32.26 37.23
C PRO A 152 18.31 32.72 37.24
N ALA A 153 17.92 33.70 36.42
CA ALA A 153 16.53 34.10 36.26
C ALA A 153 15.64 33.01 35.60
N GLY A 154 16.24 32.10 34.83
CA GLY A 154 15.55 30.93 34.23
C GLY A 154 15.90 29.58 34.88
N ALA A 155 16.89 29.56 35.79
CA ALA A 155 17.26 28.37 36.54
C ALA A 155 16.55 28.36 37.90
N VAL A 156 16.15 27.18 38.38
CA VAL A 156 15.67 27.04 39.76
C VAL A 156 16.84 27.34 40.69
N THR A 157 16.80 28.48 41.38
CA THR A 157 17.83 28.82 42.38
C THR A 157 17.81 27.80 43.51
N ASN A 158 18.93 27.59 44.20
CA ASN A 158 18.96 26.73 45.40
C ASN A 158 17.94 27.18 46.45
N GLU A 159 17.62 28.48 46.50
CA GLU A 159 16.61 29.05 47.36
C GLU A 159 15.18 28.70 46.93
N ILE A 160 14.85 28.80 45.63
CA ILE A 160 13.56 28.38 45.09
C ILE A 160 13.41 26.88 45.25
N LEU A 161 14.44 26.08 44.92
CA LEU A 161 14.44 24.63 45.12
C LEU A 161 14.19 24.29 46.59
N LYS A 162 14.88 24.97 47.51
CA LYS A 162 14.72 24.78 48.95
C LYS A 162 13.34 25.21 49.45
N ALA A 163 12.75 26.26 48.88
CA ALA A 163 11.38 26.70 49.19
C ALA A 163 10.34 25.70 48.65
N THR A 164 10.50 25.20 47.42
CA THR A 164 9.62 24.16 46.85
C THR A 164 9.73 22.84 47.61
N LEU A 165 10.92 22.45 48.05
CA LEU A 165 11.13 21.29 48.93
C LEU A 165 10.62 21.52 50.35
N ALA A 166 10.53 22.76 50.83
CA ALA A 166 10.05 23.05 52.19
C ALA A 166 8.57 22.66 52.37
N ASP A 167 7.77 22.66 51.31
CA ASP A 167 6.40 22.14 51.33
C ASP A 167 6.34 20.61 51.20
N TYR A 168 7.30 20.00 50.47
CA TYR A 168 7.42 18.54 50.35
C TYR A 168 7.79 17.86 51.68
N VAL A 169 8.39 18.61 52.62
CA VAL A 169 8.70 18.15 53.99
C VAL A 169 7.54 18.43 54.96
N LYS A 170 6.50 19.16 54.56
CA LYS A 170 5.38 19.57 55.44
C LYS A 170 4.03 18.96 55.08
N THR A 171 3.96 18.07 54.09
CA THR A 171 2.78 17.23 53.89
C THR A 171 2.68 16.23 55.03
N ASP A 172 2.01 16.67 56.08
CA ASP A 172 1.46 15.89 57.18
C ASP A 172 2.38 14.81 57.78
N ASP A 173 3.41 15.29 58.48
CA ASP A 173 4.30 14.49 59.30
C ASP A 173 3.56 13.76 60.45
N SER A 174 2.27 14.04 60.67
CA SER A 174 1.44 13.34 61.65
C SER A 174 1.00 11.94 61.18
N THR A 175 1.21 11.60 59.90
CA THR A 175 0.86 10.28 59.34
C THR A 175 2.05 9.33 59.22
N VAL A 176 3.27 9.83 59.36
CA VAL A 176 4.51 9.04 59.29
C VAL A 176 5.08 8.83 60.68
N VAL A 177 5.55 7.61 60.94
CA VAL A 177 6.13 7.22 62.24
C VAL A 177 7.64 7.49 62.20
N HIS A 178 8.13 8.36 63.06
CA HIS A 178 9.57 8.58 63.26
C HIS A 178 10.17 7.60 64.23
N THR A 179 11.50 7.44 64.16
CA THR A 179 12.26 6.65 65.16
C THR A 179 12.11 7.18 66.59
N ALA A 180 11.78 8.46 66.76
CA ALA A 180 11.47 9.07 68.05
C ALA A 180 10.06 8.67 68.54
N ASP A 181 9.07 8.56 67.65
CA ASP A 181 7.70 8.15 67.99
C ASP A 181 7.63 6.69 68.43
N MET A 182 8.54 5.86 67.92
CA MET A 182 8.67 4.45 68.31
C MET A 182 9.40 4.25 69.64
N ARG A 183 10.05 5.28 70.19
CA ARG A 183 10.71 5.20 71.49
C ARG A 183 9.91 5.97 72.51
N LYS A 184 9.24 5.24 73.41
CA LYS A 184 8.87 5.81 74.70
C LYS A 184 10.16 6.32 75.39
N PRO A 185 10.16 7.53 75.99
CA PRO A 185 11.29 7.96 76.80
C PRO A 185 11.57 6.90 77.87
N ALA A 186 12.82 6.75 78.29
CA ALA A 186 13.21 5.68 79.21
C ALA A 186 12.40 5.67 80.52
N SER A 187 11.80 6.80 80.90
CA SER A 187 10.88 6.94 82.03
C SER A 187 9.53 6.22 81.85
N ASP A 188 9.10 6.01 80.60
CA ASP A 188 7.78 5.49 80.23
C ASP A 188 7.87 4.03 79.73
N VAL A 189 9.08 3.49 79.65
CA VAL A 189 9.32 2.06 79.45
C VAL A 189 9.16 1.38 80.80
N ALA A 190 8.16 0.51 80.92
CA ALA A 190 7.90 -0.25 82.13
C ALA A 190 9.18 -0.95 82.61
N GLY A 191 9.55 -0.71 83.88
CA GLY A 191 10.69 -1.37 84.50
C GLY A 191 10.46 -2.88 84.62
N ILE A 192 11.54 -3.64 84.82
CA ILE A 192 11.48 -5.11 84.90
C ILE A 192 10.50 -5.60 85.97
N ASP A 193 10.38 -4.89 87.09
CA ASP A 193 9.45 -5.22 88.17
C ASP A 193 7.98 -5.01 87.76
N GLU A 194 7.69 -3.97 86.96
CA GLU A 194 6.35 -3.72 86.42
C GLU A 194 5.97 -4.76 85.35
N VAL A 195 6.92 -5.14 84.49
CA VAL A 195 6.73 -6.20 83.49
C VAL A 195 6.41 -7.54 84.17
N ASN A 196 7.16 -7.91 85.21
CA ASN A 196 6.92 -9.14 85.98
C ASN A 196 5.54 -9.14 86.66
N ALA A 197 5.14 -8.02 87.26
CA ALA A 197 3.82 -7.89 87.89
C ALA A 197 2.65 -7.97 86.87
N LYS A 198 2.87 -7.56 85.62
CA LYS A 198 1.87 -7.68 84.54
C LYS A 198 1.89 -9.06 83.87
N GLN A 199 3.03 -9.73 83.82
CA GLN A 199 3.14 -11.10 83.33
C GLN A 199 2.34 -12.07 84.23
N ASP A 200 2.38 -11.87 85.55
CA ASP A 200 1.56 -12.64 86.51
C ASP A 200 0.04 -12.39 86.37
N LYS A 201 -0.38 -11.33 85.65
CA LYS A 201 -1.78 -11.00 85.36
C LYS A 201 -2.25 -11.44 83.97
N LEU A 202 -1.36 -11.93 83.10
CA LEU A 202 -1.76 -12.60 81.87
C LEU A 202 -2.31 -13.98 82.23
N THR A 203 -3.60 -14.05 82.51
CA THR A 203 -4.35 -15.30 82.57
C THR A 203 -4.42 -15.87 81.14
N ILE A 204 -3.33 -16.46 80.66
CA ILE A 204 -3.38 -17.32 79.48
C ILE A 204 -4.11 -18.57 79.94
N THR A 205 -5.42 -18.66 79.71
CA THR A 205 -6.10 -19.95 79.79
C THR A 205 -5.47 -20.80 78.70
N PRO A 206 -4.72 -21.87 79.03
CA PRO A 206 -4.18 -22.75 78.01
C PRO A 206 -5.33 -23.25 77.13
N ALA A 207 -5.08 -23.44 75.83
CA ALA A 207 -6.08 -24.06 74.98
C ALA A 207 -6.52 -25.38 75.64
N ASP A 208 -7.82 -25.60 75.70
CA ASP A 208 -8.39 -26.87 76.13
C ASP A 208 -8.06 -27.89 75.04
N ASP A 209 -6.92 -28.56 75.18
CA ASP A 209 -6.36 -29.53 74.22
C ASP A 209 -7.38 -30.64 73.89
N SER A 210 -8.34 -30.90 74.79
CA SER A 210 -9.43 -31.84 74.56
C SER A 210 -10.43 -31.42 73.46
N LYS A 211 -10.44 -30.14 73.07
CA LYS A 211 -11.30 -29.58 72.01
C LYS A 211 -10.56 -29.32 70.70
N VAL A 212 -9.25 -29.49 70.67
CA VAL A 212 -8.42 -29.34 69.48
C VAL A 212 -8.28 -30.70 68.83
N ALA A 213 -8.48 -30.78 67.51
CA ALA A 213 -8.25 -32.02 66.78
C ALA A 213 -6.74 -32.30 66.72
N HIS A 214 -6.25 -33.21 67.56
CA HIS A 214 -4.88 -33.70 67.49
C HIS A 214 -4.78 -34.86 66.50
N LEU A 215 -4.05 -34.67 65.41
CA LEU A 215 -3.56 -35.77 64.59
C LEU A 215 -2.56 -36.56 65.46
N SER A 216 -3.01 -37.65 66.08
CA SER A 216 -2.16 -38.51 66.91
C SER A 216 -1.73 -39.74 66.13
N GLY A 217 -0.44 -40.10 66.26
CA GLY A 217 0.20 -41.20 65.51
C GLY A 217 1.35 -40.73 64.63
N ALA A 218 2.21 -41.66 64.21
CA ALA A 218 3.26 -41.37 63.23
C ALA A 218 2.60 -40.85 61.95
N ASN A 219 2.93 -39.62 61.57
CA ASN A 219 2.35 -38.90 60.43
C ASN A 219 2.93 -39.47 59.12
N ASN A 220 2.71 -40.75 58.84
CA ASN A 220 3.32 -41.48 57.74
C ASN A 220 2.38 -41.70 56.53
N PHE A 221 1.22 -41.06 56.47
CA PHE A 221 0.22 -41.19 55.38
C PHE A 221 -0.25 -42.63 55.07
N ASP A 222 0.20 -43.65 55.82
CA ASP A 222 -0.18 -45.06 55.64
C ASP A 222 -1.54 -45.40 56.28
N THR A 223 -2.06 -44.53 57.16
CA THR A 223 -3.41 -44.67 57.73
C THR A 223 -4.20 -43.38 57.56
N VAL A 224 -5.51 -43.52 57.28
CA VAL A 224 -6.42 -42.39 57.10
C VAL A 224 -6.53 -41.62 58.41
N PRO A 225 -6.11 -40.34 58.47
CA PRO A 225 -6.19 -39.58 59.71
C PRO A 225 -7.66 -39.41 60.11
N THR A 226 -7.96 -39.50 61.41
CA THR A 226 -9.33 -39.42 61.93
C THR A 226 -9.49 -38.19 62.83
N VAL A 227 -10.70 -37.63 62.91
CA VAL A 227 -11.12 -36.64 63.93
C VAL A 227 -12.35 -37.19 64.62
N ASN A 228 -12.34 -37.28 65.96
CA ASN A 228 -13.44 -37.85 66.76
C ASN A 228 -13.90 -39.22 66.23
N THR A 229 -12.95 -40.12 65.97
CA THR A 229 -13.16 -41.47 65.40
C THR A 229 -13.76 -41.53 63.99
N HIS A 230 -13.96 -40.38 63.32
CA HIS A 230 -14.41 -40.33 61.94
C HIS A 230 -13.20 -40.15 61.00
N PRO A 231 -13.01 -40.99 59.98
CA PRO A 231 -11.94 -40.82 59.00
C PRO A 231 -12.11 -39.51 58.22
N LEU A 232 -11.05 -38.72 58.15
CA LEU A 232 -10.98 -37.58 57.25
C LEU A 232 -11.01 -38.11 55.82
N LEU A 233 -11.86 -37.53 54.98
CA LEU A 233 -11.92 -37.88 53.55
C LEU A 233 -10.57 -37.56 52.89
N LEU A 234 -9.77 -38.59 52.62
CA LEU A 234 -8.62 -38.46 51.75
C LEU A 234 -9.08 -38.36 50.30
N ALA A 235 -8.32 -37.68 49.44
CA ALA A 235 -8.62 -37.61 48.02
C ALA A 235 -8.71 -38.99 47.33
N SER A 236 -8.14 -40.05 47.93
CA SER A 236 -8.25 -41.44 47.51
C SER A 236 -9.55 -42.14 47.95
N SER A 237 -10.28 -41.56 48.91
CA SER A 237 -11.60 -42.03 49.36
C SER A 237 -12.76 -41.36 48.61
N LEU A 238 -12.46 -40.37 47.76
CA LEU A 238 -13.44 -39.79 46.86
C LEU A 238 -13.76 -40.77 45.73
N PRO A 239 -15.05 -40.98 45.39
CA PRO A 239 -15.47 -41.77 44.25
C PRO A 239 -14.75 -41.40 42.94
N SER A 240 -14.39 -42.41 42.14
CA SER A 240 -13.68 -42.23 40.86
C SER A 240 -14.49 -41.52 39.78
N ASP A 241 -15.79 -41.31 40.02
CA ASP A 241 -16.74 -40.63 39.15
C ASP A 241 -16.85 -39.11 39.41
N LEU A 242 -16.15 -38.59 40.42
CA LEU A 242 -15.96 -37.15 40.60
C LEU A 242 -14.95 -36.62 39.57
N ALA A 243 -15.41 -35.74 38.68
CA ALA A 243 -14.56 -35.11 37.68
C ALA A 243 -13.41 -34.31 38.34
N ARG A 244 -12.17 -34.77 38.15
CA ARG A 244 -10.96 -34.05 38.56
C ARG A 244 -10.40 -33.31 37.36
N THR A 245 -10.26 -31.99 37.44
CA THR A 245 -9.90 -31.10 36.32
C THR A 245 -8.51 -31.32 35.73
N SER A 246 -7.66 -32.12 36.37
CA SER A 246 -6.26 -32.35 35.98
C SER A 246 -5.92 -33.79 35.61
N GLN A 247 -6.90 -34.69 35.51
CA GLN A 247 -6.67 -36.09 35.19
C GLN A 247 -7.71 -36.62 34.20
N GLN A 248 -7.28 -37.53 33.32
CA GLN A 248 -8.21 -38.30 32.50
C GLN A 248 -9.05 -39.18 33.43
N ALA A 249 -10.37 -38.98 33.41
CA ALA A 249 -11.32 -39.75 34.21
C ALA A 249 -12.13 -40.65 33.26
N ASN A 250 -12.13 -41.95 33.52
CA ASN A 250 -12.98 -42.91 32.82
C ASN A 250 -14.31 -43.00 33.58
N PHE A 251 -15.39 -42.45 33.02
CA PHE A 251 -16.72 -42.62 33.59
C PHE A 251 -17.22 -44.04 33.29
N THR A 252 -17.48 -44.84 34.34
CA THR A 252 -18.06 -46.18 34.21
C THR A 252 -19.56 -46.16 33.89
N GLY A 253 -20.22 -45.01 34.08
CA GLY A 253 -21.58 -44.73 33.61
C GLY A 253 -21.61 -43.71 32.48
N LYS A 254 -22.76 -43.57 31.81
CA LYS A 254 -22.92 -42.58 30.74
C LYS A 254 -22.77 -41.17 31.30
N LEU A 255 -22.04 -40.31 30.59
CA LEU A 255 -22.02 -38.88 30.89
C LEU A 255 -23.35 -38.27 30.46
N GLN A 256 -24.08 -37.68 31.40
CA GLN A 256 -25.38 -37.06 31.14
C GLN A 256 -25.37 -35.57 31.47
N LYS A 257 -26.03 -34.76 30.64
CA LYS A 257 -26.35 -33.36 30.94
C LYS A 257 -27.86 -33.23 31.03
N SER A 258 -28.36 -32.86 32.21
CA SER A 258 -29.81 -32.73 32.47
C SER A 258 -30.60 -34.03 32.20
N GLY A 259 -30.01 -35.19 32.51
CA GLY A 259 -30.63 -36.50 32.29
C GLY A 259 -30.62 -36.99 30.84
N VAL A 260 -29.97 -36.26 29.92
CA VAL A 260 -29.78 -36.67 28.53
C VAL A 260 -28.34 -37.11 28.33
N ASP A 261 -28.15 -38.28 27.73
CA ASP A 261 -26.83 -38.81 27.37
C ASP A 261 -26.09 -37.83 26.44
N VAL A 262 -24.83 -37.52 26.77
CA VAL A 262 -23.94 -36.78 25.88
C VAL A 262 -23.50 -37.73 24.76
N ALA A 263 -23.61 -37.27 23.51
CA ALA A 263 -23.25 -38.07 22.34
C ALA A 263 -21.75 -38.42 22.34
N THR A 264 -21.43 -39.68 22.07
CA THR A 264 -20.06 -40.14 21.86
C THR A 264 -19.59 -39.82 20.43
N VAL A 265 -18.28 -39.92 20.17
CA VAL A 265 -17.74 -39.81 18.82
C VAL A 265 -18.35 -40.86 17.89
N ASP A 266 -18.60 -42.07 18.39
CA ASP A 266 -19.22 -43.15 17.62
C ASP A 266 -20.69 -42.83 17.28
N ASP A 267 -21.45 -42.24 18.22
CA ASP A 267 -22.84 -41.81 17.97
C ASP A 267 -22.93 -40.72 16.89
N VAL A 268 -21.98 -39.79 16.90
CA VAL A 268 -21.88 -38.73 15.89
C VAL A 268 -21.48 -39.31 14.54
N SER A 269 -20.48 -40.21 14.52
CA SER A 269 -19.98 -40.84 13.30
C SER A 269 -21.04 -41.74 12.65
N ALA A 270 -21.77 -42.52 13.43
CA ALA A 270 -22.87 -43.35 12.92
C ALA A 270 -24.04 -42.53 12.36
N LYS A 271 -24.24 -41.30 12.82
CA LYS A 271 -25.20 -40.36 12.21
C LYS A 271 -24.64 -39.67 10.98
N GLN A 272 -23.34 -39.38 10.95
CA GLN A 272 -22.63 -38.85 9.78
C GLN A 272 -22.75 -39.83 8.59
N ASP A 273 -22.55 -41.13 8.83
CA ASP A 273 -22.65 -42.18 7.80
C ASP A 273 -24.07 -42.43 7.28
N LYS A 274 -25.10 -41.97 8.00
CA LYS A 274 -26.53 -42.07 7.60
C LYS A 274 -27.05 -40.85 6.84
N LEU A 275 -26.27 -39.78 6.73
CA LEU A 275 -26.56 -38.75 5.74
C LEU A 275 -26.12 -39.34 4.41
N ASP A 276 -27.01 -39.41 3.42
CA ASP A 276 -26.68 -39.72 2.01
C ASP A 276 -25.83 -38.60 1.38
N TYR A 277 -24.82 -38.14 2.09
CA TYR A 277 -23.79 -37.24 1.60
C TYR A 277 -22.83 -38.11 0.79
N THR A 278 -23.11 -38.25 -0.50
CA THR A 278 -22.04 -38.63 -1.43
C THR A 278 -21.17 -37.39 -1.54
N PRO A 279 -19.93 -37.38 -0.99
CA PRO A 279 -19.04 -36.25 -1.18
C PRO A 279 -18.87 -36.04 -2.68
N ALA A 280 -18.94 -34.79 -3.14
CA ALA A 280 -18.62 -34.50 -4.52
C ALA A 280 -17.24 -35.10 -4.82
N ASN A 281 -17.13 -35.91 -5.87
CA ASN A 281 -15.84 -36.45 -6.26
C ASN A 281 -14.96 -35.26 -6.66
N ASP A 282 -13.95 -34.99 -5.84
CA ASP A 282 -13.01 -33.88 -5.98
C ASP A 282 -12.38 -33.84 -7.39
N ALA A 283 -12.23 -35.01 -8.02
CA ALA A 283 -11.69 -35.13 -9.38
C ALA A 283 -12.65 -34.65 -10.49
N ASN A 284 -13.95 -34.48 -10.18
CA ASN A 284 -15.00 -34.10 -11.14
C ASN A 284 -15.62 -32.73 -10.83
N THR A 285 -15.01 -31.96 -9.94
CA THR A 285 -15.48 -30.62 -9.55
C THR A 285 -14.45 -29.57 -9.91
N PHE A 286 -14.94 -28.38 -10.25
CA PHE A 286 -14.10 -27.20 -10.34
C PHE A 286 -14.06 -26.50 -8.99
N HIS A 287 -12.86 -26.28 -8.44
CA HIS A 287 -12.71 -25.57 -7.18
C HIS A 287 -12.77 -24.06 -7.37
N ARG A 288 -13.43 -23.39 -6.42
CA ARG A 288 -13.34 -21.93 -6.28
C ARG A 288 -12.25 -21.62 -5.27
N SER A 289 -11.38 -20.67 -5.61
CA SER A 289 -10.44 -20.09 -4.65
C SER A 289 -11.24 -19.56 -3.45
N PRO A 290 -10.90 -19.97 -2.22
CA PRO A 290 -11.60 -19.51 -1.02
C PRO A 290 -11.40 -18.01 -0.77
N ASP A 291 -10.27 -17.45 -1.21
CA ASP A 291 -9.91 -16.05 -0.97
C ASP A 291 -10.52 -15.09 -2.00
N THR A 292 -10.72 -15.56 -3.23
CA THR A 292 -11.13 -14.69 -4.36
C THR A 292 -12.48 -15.07 -4.96
N GLY A 293 -12.98 -16.27 -4.66
CA GLY A 293 -14.17 -16.85 -5.28
C GLY A 293 -14.01 -17.19 -6.77
N ALA A 294 -12.83 -17.04 -7.35
CA ALA A 294 -12.58 -17.34 -8.76
C ALA A 294 -12.36 -18.84 -8.97
N VAL A 295 -12.90 -19.40 -10.07
CA VAL A 295 -12.51 -20.72 -10.56
C VAL A 295 -11.29 -20.51 -11.46
N THR A 296 -10.12 -21.00 -11.03
CA THR A 296 -8.87 -20.89 -11.80
C THR A 296 -8.52 -22.17 -12.55
N GLU A 297 -9.28 -23.24 -12.33
CA GLU A 297 -9.09 -24.53 -12.97
C GLU A 297 -9.67 -24.51 -14.39
N SER A 298 -8.89 -24.98 -15.36
CA SER A 298 -9.32 -25.11 -16.75
C SER A 298 -9.74 -26.55 -17.03
N GLY A 299 -10.93 -26.76 -17.58
CA GLY A 299 -11.42 -28.06 -18.01
C GLY A 299 -12.61 -27.94 -18.97
N ASN A 300 -12.90 -29.02 -19.69
CA ASN A 300 -14.07 -29.07 -20.56
C ASN A 300 -15.31 -29.37 -19.72
N PHE A 301 -16.31 -28.48 -19.75
CA PHE A 301 -17.65 -28.80 -19.27
C PHE A 301 -18.28 -29.83 -20.23
N PRO A 302 -18.60 -31.06 -19.80
CA PRO A 302 -19.25 -32.02 -20.67
C PRO A 302 -20.67 -31.53 -20.97
N GLY A 303 -20.96 -31.27 -22.25
CA GLY A 303 -22.32 -30.97 -22.73
C GLY A 303 -22.97 -29.76 -22.05
N LEU A 304 -22.40 -28.57 -22.25
CA LEU A 304 -22.97 -27.34 -21.71
C LEU A 304 -24.38 -27.13 -22.29
N GLN A 305 -25.40 -27.43 -21.48
CA GLN A 305 -26.80 -27.24 -21.83
C GLN A 305 -27.41 -26.13 -20.99
N VAL A 306 -28.04 -25.16 -21.65
CA VAL A 306 -28.86 -24.15 -20.97
C VAL A 306 -30.31 -24.53 -21.19
N LYS A 307 -31.00 -24.91 -20.11
CA LYS A 307 -32.39 -25.39 -20.13
C LYS A 307 -32.60 -26.61 -21.05
N GLY A 308 -31.62 -27.52 -21.08
CA GLY A 308 -31.66 -28.73 -21.90
C GLY A 308 -31.39 -28.52 -23.39
N VAL A 309 -30.94 -27.32 -23.77
CA VAL A 309 -30.53 -27.00 -25.15
C VAL A 309 -29.01 -26.85 -25.18
N ASP A 310 -28.37 -27.55 -26.12
CA ASP A 310 -26.92 -27.49 -26.31
C ASP A 310 -26.48 -26.06 -26.69
N VAL A 311 -25.43 -25.57 -26.04
CA VAL A 311 -24.82 -24.29 -26.37
C VAL A 311 -23.90 -24.48 -27.58
N ALA A 312 -24.09 -23.65 -28.62
CA ALA A 312 -23.28 -23.68 -29.83
C ALA A 312 -21.79 -23.42 -29.51
N THR A 313 -20.92 -24.24 -30.07
CA THR A 313 -19.48 -24.10 -29.95
C THR A 313 -18.92 -23.15 -31.02
N ALA A 314 -17.67 -22.74 -30.85
CA ALA A 314 -16.96 -21.98 -31.88
C ALA A 314 -16.85 -22.76 -33.21
N ALA A 315 -16.80 -24.10 -33.16
CA ALA A 315 -16.80 -24.94 -34.35
C ALA A 315 -18.14 -24.88 -35.07
N ASP A 316 -19.26 -24.93 -34.33
CA ASP A 316 -20.61 -24.83 -34.90
C ASP A 316 -20.82 -23.49 -35.60
N LEU A 317 -20.38 -22.39 -34.98
CA LEU A 317 -20.46 -21.04 -35.57
C LEU A 317 -19.62 -20.92 -36.85
N LYS A 318 -18.44 -21.53 -36.87
CA LYS A 318 -17.54 -21.49 -38.03
C LYS A 318 -18.10 -22.27 -39.23
N SER A 319 -18.71 -23.44 -38.99
CA SER A 319 -19.39 -24.21 -40.04
C SER A 319 -20.56 -23.43 -40.67
N VAL A 320 -21.33 -22.70 -39.87
CA VAL A 320 -22.41 -21.83 -40.39
C VAL A 320 -21.86 -20.70 -41.27
N GLU A 321 -20.73 -20.11 -40.88
CA GLU A 321 -20.09 -19.06 -41.68
C GLU A 321 -19.56 -19.60 -43.02
N GLU A 322 -18.92 -20.77 -43.02
CA GLU A 322 -18.32 -21.38 -44.22
C GLU A 322 -19.38 -21.78 -45.26
N SER A 323 -20.57 -22.22 -44.84
CA SER A 323 -21.69 -22.61 -45.73
C SER A 323 -22.64 -21.47 -46.13
N ALA A 324 -22.41 -20.23 -45.69
CA ALA A 324 -23.27 -19.09 -46.02
C ALA A 324 -23.08 -18.58 -47.46
N TRP A 325 -24.12 -17.96 -48.04
CA TRP A 325 -24.02 -17.24 -49.33
C TRP A 325 -23.15 -15.98 -49.18
N ARG A 326 -22.19 -15.80 -50.08
CA ARG A 326 -21.24 -14.69 -50.13
C ARG A 326 -21.38 -13.95 -51.45
N GLU A 327 -21.38 -12.62 -51.41
CA GLU A 327 -21.42 -11.80 -52.62
C GLU A 327 -20.02 -11.66 -53.22
N ILE A 328 -19.92 -11.83 -54.54
CA ILE A 328 -18.72 -11.54 -55.31
C ILE A 328 -19.01 -10.34 -56.22
N THR A 329 -18.20 -9.30 -56.04
CA THR A 329 -18.24 -8.08 -56.85
C THR A 329 -16.99 -8.03 -57.72
N ASN A 330 -17.16 -7.88 -59.03
CA ASN A 330 -16.04 -7.67 -59.95
C ASN A 330 -16.19 -6.32 -60.65
N PRO A 331 -15.21 -5.41 -60.57
CA PRO A 331 -15.27 -4.11 -61.24
C PRO A 331 -15.28 -4.18 -62.78
N ALA A 332 -14.93 -5.33 -63.38
CA ALA A 332 -14.87 -5.50 -64.85
C ALA A 332 -16.25 -5.63 -65.54
N PHE A 333 -17.32 -5.93 -64.81
CA PHE A 333 -18.70 -5.93 -65.32
C PHE A 333 -19.65 -5.20 -64.35
N GLN A 334 -20.77 -4.66 -64.85
CA GLN A 334 -21.77 -4.05 -63.96
C GLN A 334 -22.67 -5.14 -63.36
N GLY A 335 -22.40 -5.57 -62.13
CA GLY A 335 -23.22 -6.51 -61.37
C GLY A 335 -22.45 -7.26 -60.28
N SER A 336 -23.19 -7.98 -59.44
CA SER A 336 -22.64 -8.94 -58.47
C SER A 336 -23.35 -10.30 -58.60
N TYR A 337 -22.67 -11.35 -58.19
CA TYR A 337 -23.24 -12.69 -58.11
C TYR A 337 -22.93 -13.32 -56.77
N LEU A 338 -23.83 -14.18 -56.31
CA LEU A 338 -23.71 -14.87 -55.04
C LEU A 338 -23.03 -16.23 -55.24
N PHE A 339 -22.22 -16.60 -54.26
CA PHE A 339 -21.49 -17.85 -54.19
C PHE A 339 -21.78 -18.56 -52.88
N ARG A 340 -21.85 -19.89 -52.90
CA ARG A 340 -21.93 -20.72 -51.69
C ARG A 340 -21.14 -22.01 -51.85
N ASP A 341 -20.28 -22.34 -50.88
CA ASP A 341 -19.68 -23.67 -50.77
C ASP A 341 -20.76 -24.68 -50.33
N ASN A 342 -20.89 -25.79 -51.04
CA ASN A 342 -21.87 -26.83 -50.70
C ASN A 342 -21.29 -27.88 -49.72
N GLU A 343 -20.04 -27.72 -49.29
CA GLU A 343 -19.31 -28.63 -48.39
C GLU A 343 -19.07 -30.04 -48.94
N ASP A 344 -19.49 -30.32 -50.17
CA ASP A 344 -19.31 -31.58 -50.90
C ASP A 344 -18.20 -31.51 -51.97
N GLY A 345 -17.41 -30.42 -51.94
CA GLY A 345 -16.38 -30.12 -52.95
C GLY A 345 -16.92 -29.42 -54.20
N THR A 346 -18.22 -29.09 -54.25
CA THR A 346 -18.84 -28.26 -55.28
C THR A 346 -19.26 -26.91 -54.73
N ALA A 347 -19.61 -25.98 -55.62
CA ALA A 347 -20.17 -24.70 -55.23
C ALA A 347 -21.37 -24.28 -56.08
N SER A 348 -22.23 -23.47 -55.47
CA SER A 348 -23.41 -22.90 -56.10
C SER A 348 -23.19 -21.43 -56.45
N LEU A 349 -23.70 -21.01 -57.61
CA LEU A 349 -23.67 -19.64 -58.10
C LEU A 349 -25.10 -19.17 -58.39
N ALA A 350 -25.44 -17.94 -58.02
CA ALA A 350 -26.74 -17.35 -58.30
C ALA A 350 -26.61 -15.84 -58.59
N GLY A 351 -27.28 -15.37 -59.65
CA GLY A 351 -27.32 -13.95 -60.01
C GLY A 351 -27.36 -13.72 -61.52
N THR A 352 -27.32 -12.45 -61.93
CA THR A 352 -27.32 -12.05 -63.34
C THR A 352 -26.10 -11.20 -63.63
N ILE A 353 -25.35 -11.54 -64.68
CA ILE A 353 -24.23 -10.74 -65.16
C ILE A 353 -24.63 -10.00 -66.44
N TYR A 354 -24.32 -8.71 -66.49
CA TYR A 354 -24.56 -7.84 -67.65
C TYR A 354 -23.26 -7.54 -68.38
N PHE A 355 -23.22 -7.86 -69.68
CA PHE A 355 -22.09 -7.58 -70.56
C PHE A 355 -22.42 -6.40 -71.48
N TYR A 356 -21.55 -5.39 -71.52
CA TYR A 356 -21.71 -4.19 -72.35
C TYR A 356 -20.58 -4.12 -73.38
N ASN A 357 -20.89 -4.36 -74.65
CA ASN A 357 -19.94 -4.22 -75.74
C ASN A 357 -19.40 -2.76 -75.79
N ARG A 358 -18.09 -2.56 -75.56
CA ARG A 358 -17.44 -1.24 -75.68
C ARG A 358 -16.78 -1.12 -77.05
N SER A 359 -17.49 -0.48 -77.97
CA SER A 359 -16.96 0.24 -79.16
C SER A 359 -16.70 -0.56 -80.44
N GLN A 360 -17.28 -0.04 -81.54
CA GLN A 360 -17.19 -0.50 -82.95
C GLN A 360 -15.84 -0.23 -83.64
N GLN A 361 -14.75 -0.12 -82.89
CA GLN A 361 -13.42 0.08 -83.45
C GLN A 361 -12.44 -0.65 -82.56
N TYR A 362 -12.23 -1.94 -82.80
CA TYR A 362 -10.98 -2.69 -82.63
C TYR A 362 -11.31 -4.17 -82.88
N ASN A 363 -10.54 -4.82 -83.76
CA ASN A 363 -10.61 -6.27 -84.00
C ASN A 363 -9.87 -7.04 -82.89
N GLU A 364 -10.20 -6.76 -81.63
CA GLU A 364 -9.63 -7.44 -80.47
C GLU A 364 -10.81 -8.01 -79.69
N ASN A 365 -10.84 -9.33 -79.53
CA ASN A 365 -11.93 -10.03 -78.87
C ASN A 365 -12.00 -9.57 -77.41
N ASP A 366 -13.00 -8.75 -77.03
CA ASP A 366 -13.20 -8.35 -75.64
C ASP A 366 -13.35 -9.61 -74.76
N ASP A 367 -12.37 -9.83 -73.90
CA ASP A 367 -12.32 -10.96 -72.98
C ASP A 367 -12.99 -10.58 -71.66
N TYR A 368 -14.19 -11.11 -71.43
CA TYR A 368 -14.88 -10.90 -70.16
C TYR A 368 -14.50 -11.98 -69.17
N ILE A 369 -13.71 -11.60 -68.17
CA ILE A 369 -13.20 -12.50 -67.14
C ILE A 369 -14.16 -12.50 -65.94
N VAL A 370 -14.80 -13.65 -65.71
CA VAL A 370 -15.57 -13.95 -64.50
C VAL A 370 -14.66 -14.76 -63.57
N PRO A 371 -14.09 -14.15 -62.51
CA PRO A 371 -13.20 -14.86 -61.60
C PRO A 371 -13.98 -15.92 -60.82
N MET A 372 -13.38 -17.09 -60.58
CA MET A 372 -13.92 -18.00 -59.58
C MET A 372 -13.40 -17.58 -58.20
N PRO A 373 -14.19 -17.75 -57.13
CA PRO A 373 -13.70 -17.51 -55.78
C PRO A 373 -12.47 -18.37 -55.48
N ASP A 374 -11.61 -17.86 -54.60
CA ASP A 374 -10.32 -18.47 -54.27
C ASP A 374 -10.46 -19.94 -53.87
N GLY A 375 -9.65 -20.80 -54.48
CA GLY A 375 -9.71 -22.24 -54.25
C GLY A 375 -10.80 -22.96 -55.06
N TYR A 376 -11.50 -22.30 -55.98
CA TYR A 376 -12.47 -22.92 -56.89
C TYR A 376 -12.12 -22.71 -58.36
N LYS A 377 -12.55 -23.66 -59.19
CA LYS A 377 -12.47 -23.56 -60.66
C LYS A 377 -13.77 -23.98 -61.32
N ALA A 378 -14.09 -23.33 -62.44
CA ALA A 378 -15.15 -23.78 -63.32
C ALA A 378 -14.66 -24.94 -64.18
N THR A 379 -15.48 -25.98 -64.33
CA THR A 379 -15.12 -27.23 -65.03
C THR A 379 -16.08 -27.61 -66.15
N GLY A 380 -17.14 -26.83 -66.38
CA GLY A 380 -18.03 -27.04 -67.51
C GLY A 380 -19.27 -26.14 -67.50
N VAL A 381 -19.96 -26.11 -68.64
CA VAL A 381 -21.23 -25.40 -68.88
C VAL A 381 -22.26 -26.34 -69.53
N ALA A 382 -23.53 -26.23 -69.14
CA ALA A 382 -24.65 -26.86 -69.86
C ALA A 382 -25.76 -25.85 -70.20
N SER A 383 -26.49 -26.09 -71.29
CA SER A 383 -27.72 -25.38 -71.67
C SER A 383 -28.84 -26.36 -71.97
N GLU A 384 -30.09 -26.05 -71.64
CA GLU A 384 -31.23 -26.89 -72.02
C GLU A 384 -31.41 -26.91 -73.55
N GLY A 385 -31.34 -28.11 -74.14
CA GLY A 385 -31.67 -28.35 -75.55
C GLY A 385 -30.51 -28.64 -76.50
N SER A 386 -29.27 -28.86 -76.04
CA SER A 386 -28.18 -29.36 -76.88
C SER A 386 -27.33 -30.44 -76.18
N LEU A 387 -27.23 -31.61 -76.82
CA LEU A 387 -26.34 -32.72 -76.46
C LEU A 387 -24.90 -32.33 -76.82
N MET A 388 -24.07 -31.85 -75.90
CA MET A 388 -22.60 -31.81 -76.11
C MET A 388 -21.83 -31.89 -74.79
N GLY A 389 -20.75 -32.68 -74.82
CA GLY A 389 -20.02 -33.18 -73.65
C GLY A 389 -18.99 -32.23 -73.04
N PHE A 390 -18.66 -32.54 -71.79
CA PHE A 390 -17.63 -31.89 -70.97
C PHE A 390 -16.25 -32.14 -71.57
N ILE A 391 -15.65 -31.14 -72.20
CA ILE A 391 -14.25 -31.21 -72.62
C ILE A 391 -13.51 -30.09 -71.88
N ASN A 392 -12.47 -30.49 -71.13
CA ASN A 392 -11.52 -29.56 -70.53
C ASN A 392 -10.95 -28.67 -71.64
N ASP A 393 -11.08 -27.36 -71.46
CA ASP A 393 -10.40 -26.33 -72.23
C ASP A 393 -10.87 -26.03 -73.67
N PHE A 394 -12.15 -26.16 -74.06
CA PHE A 394 -12.56 -25.53 -75.34
C PHE A 394 -14.05 -25.14 -75.51
N SER A 395 -14.27 -24.17 -76.40
CA SER A 395 -15.41 -23.24 -76.56
C SER A 395 -16.82 -23.83 -76.71
N VAL A 396 -17.77 -23.31 -75.90
CA VAL A 396 -19.22 -23.42 -76.16
C VAL A 396 -19.66 -22.25 -77.03
N SER A 397 -20.33 -22.48 -78.17
CA SER A 397 -20.89 -21.45 -79.06
C SER A 397 -22.41 -21.40 -78.91
N LEU A 398 -22.94 -20.39 -78.21
CA LEU A 398 -24.37 -20.08 -78.21
C LEU A 398 -24.56 -18.64 -78.68
N GLN A 399 -25.31 -18.43 -79.75
CA GLN A 399 -25.56 -17.10 -80.34
C GLN A 399 -24.28 -16.26 -80.60
N GLY A 400 -23.14 -16.88 -80.93
CA GLY A 400 -21.88 -16.14 -81.15
C GLY A 400 -21.13 -15.75 -79.88
N LEU A 401 -21.53 -16.25 -78.70
CA LEU A 401 -20.73 -16.21 -77.47
C LEU A 401 -19.86 -17.47 -77.36
N LYS A 402 -18.56 -17.32 -77.11
CA LYS A 402 -17.58 -18.37 -76.85
C LYS A 402 -17.09 -18.30 -75.41
N ALA A 403 -16.99 -19.44 -74.74
CA ALA A 403 -16.52 -19.53 -73.35
C ALA A 403 -15.26 -20.40 -73.23
N TYR A 404 -14.24 -19.95 -72.50
CA TYR A 404 -13.00 -20.69 -72.25
C TYR A 404 -12.65 -20.69 -70.74
N PHE A 405 -11.96 -21.73 -70.26
CA PHE A 405 -11.75 -21.99 -68.82
C PHE A 405 -10.27 -22.14 -68.45
N PRO A 406 -9.46 -21.07 -68.45
CA PRO A 406 -8.10 -21.16 -67.97
C PRO A 406 -8.07 -21.21 -66.44
N GLY A 407 -8.20 -22.41 -65.87
CA GLY A 407 -8.01 -22.62 -64.44
C GLY A 407 -9.06 -21.93 -63.56
N THR A 408 -8.71 -20.82 -62.90
CA THR A 408 -9.51 -20.18 -61.84
C THR A 408 -10.42 -19.06 -62.33
N ALA A 409 -10.59 -18.89 -63.64
CA ALA A 409 -11.50 -17.91 -64.21
C ALA A 409 -12.26 -18.48 -65.41
N LEU A 410 -13.48 -17.97 -65.62
CA LEU A 410 -14.25 -18.17 -66.83
C LEU A 410 -14.05 -16.97 -67.75
N HIS A 411 -13.57 -17.20 -68.95
CA HIS A 411 -13.35 -16.20 -69.99
C HIS A 411 -14.49 -16.30 -71.00
N LEU A 412 -15.13 -15.17 -71.31
CA LEU A 412 -16.26 -15.09 -72.24
C LEU A 412 -15.94 -14.10 -73.35
N TYR A 413 -16.06 -14.54 -74.60
CA TYR A 413 -15.85 -13.73 -75.81
C TYR A 413 -17.13 -13.71 -76.62
N THR A 414 -17.41 -12.59 -77.30
CA THR A 414 -18.53 -12.51 -78.26
C THR A 414 -18.03 -12.12 -79.63
N ASP A 415 -18.48 -12.86 -80.65
CA ASP A 415 -18.23 -12.54 -82.07
C ASP A 415 -19.38 -11.68 -82.66
N LEU A 416 -20.30 -11.18 -81.83
CA LEU A 416 -21.47 -10.42 -82.27
C LEU A 416 -21.16 -8.92 -82.37
N ASN A 417 -21.18 -8.39 -83.59
CA ASN A 417 -21.20 -6.95 -83.86
C ASN A 417 -22.60 -6.34 -83.62
N GLN A 418 -23.08 -6.32 -82.37
CA GLN A 418 -24.35 -5.69 -82.00
C GLN A 418 -24.21 -4.76 -80.79
N ASN A 419 -24.83 -3.58 -80.87
CA ASN A 419 -24.71 -2.49 -79.89
C ASN A 419 -25.70 -2.62 -78.70
N ARG A 420 -26.07 -3.85 -78.32
CA ARG A 420 -27.03 -4.13 -77.24
C ARG A 420 -26.37 -4.92 -76.10
N PRO A 421 -26.65 -4.60 -74.84
CA PRO A 421 -26.12 -5.37 -73.71
C PRO A 421 -26.66 -6.80 -73.75
N LEU A 422 -25.77 -7.77 -73.50
CA LEU A 422 -26.11 -9.18 -73.39
C LEU A 422 -26.29 -9.52 -71.90
N SER A 423 -27.46 -10.04 -71.56
CA SER A 423 -27.78 -10.47 -70.19
C SER A 423 -27.71 -11.99 -70.09
N ILE A 424 -26.86 -12.49 -69.19
CA ILE A 424 -26.71 -13.92 -68.95
C ILE A 424 -27.08 -14.22 -67.49
N PRO A 425 -28.19 -14.93 -67.25
CA PRO A 425 -28.47 -15.45 -65.92
C PRO A 425 -27.54 -16.62 -65.60
N LEU A 426 -26.92 -16.59 -64.43
CA LEU A 426 -26.10 -17.68 -63.91
C LEU A 426 -26.92 -18.52 -62.94
N CYS A 427 -26.95 -19.84 -63.16
CA CYS A 427 -27.46 -20.78 -62.17
C CYS A 427 -26.58 -22.04 -62.08
N SER A 428 -26.64 -22.73 -60.95
CA SER A 428 -25.93 -24.00 -60.73
C SER A 428 -26.82 -25.25 -60.86
N ILE A 429 -28.11 -25.11 -61.18
CA ILE A 429 -29.08 -26.23 -61.23
C ILE A 429 -29.74 -26.32 -62.61
N ILE A 430 -29.81 -27.53 -63.18
CA ILE A 430 -30.71 -27.88 -64.27
C ILE A 430 -32.15 -27.86 -63.70
N SER A 431 -32.84 -26.72 -63.73
CA SER A 431 -34.27 -26.69 -63.42
C SER A 431 -35.06 -26.37 -64.69
N SER A 432 -35.76 -27.38 -65.19
CA SER A 432 -36.49 -27.40 -66.46
C SER A 432 -37.82 -26.65 -66.46
N SER A 433 -37.87 -25.44 -65.90
CA SER A 433 -39.15 -24.73 -65.74
C SER A 433 -39.09 -23.21 -65.81
N ALA A 434 -38.15 -22.62 -66.57
CA ALA A 434 -38.17 -21.18 -66.86
C ALA A 434 -38.64 -20.90 -68.30
N THR A 435 -39.89 -21.20 -68.62
CA THR A 435 -40.54 -20.71 -69.85
C THR A 435 -40.82 -19.21 -69.72
N GLY A 436 -39.93 -18.36 -70.24
CA GLY A 436 -40.16 -16.90 -70.29
C GLY A 436 -38.93 -16.02 -70.49
N ILE A 437 -37.72 -16.58 -70.41
CA ILE A 437 -36.48 -15.82 -70.63
C ILE A 437 -36.09 -15.97 -72.10
N THR A 438 -35.85 -14.85 -72.80
CA THR A 438 -35.41 -14.84 -74.20
C THR A 438 -33.95 -15.30 -74.39
N SER A 439 -33.27 -15.69 -73.31
CA SER A 439 -31.95 -16.31 -73.28
C SER A 439 -31.96 -17.50 -72.30
N SER A 440 -31.59 -18.69 -72.78
CA SER A 440 -31.49 -19.89 -71.94
C SER A 440 -30.42 -19.71 -70.86
N PRO A 441 -30.65 -20.14 -69.61
CA PRO A 441 -29.67 -20.02 -68.54
C PRO A 441 -28.43 -20.88 -68.80
N ILE A 442 -27.27 -20.36 -68.46
CA ILE A 442 -25.99 -21.06 -68.53
C ILE A 442 -25.76 -21.74 -67.16
N VAL A 443 -25.74 -23.07 -67.15
CA VAL A 443 -25.47 -23.84 -65.93
C VAL A 443 -23.96 -24.03 -65.77
N LEU A 444 -23.35 -23.42 -64.76
CA LEU A 444 -21.91 -23.55 -64.47
C LEU A 444 -21.65 -24.64 -63.44
N LYS A 445 -20.69 -25.54 -63.75
CA LYS A 445 -20.17 -26.50 -62.76
C LYS A 445 -18.90 -25.96 -62.12
N VAL A 446 -18.96 -25.65 -60.83
CA VAL A 446 -17.83 -25.14 -60.04
C VAL A 446 -17.41 -26.19 -59.03
N VAL A 447 -16.10 -26.48 -58.99
CA VAL A 447 -15.51 -27.47 -58.07
C VAL A 447 -14.34 -26.87 -57.31
N LYS A 448 -14.13 -27.34 -56.08
CA LYS A 448 -12.99 -26.96 -55.24
C LYS A 448 -11.70 -27.51 -55.85
N ILE A 449 -10.66 -26.70 -55.85
CA ILE A 449 -9.31 -27.08 -56.27
C ILE A 449 -8.72 -27.84 -55.09
N SER A 450 -8.45 -29.13 -55.30
CA SER A 450 -7.83 -30.02 -54.31
C SER A 450 -6.44 -29.56 -53.90
#